data_AF-A0A7X9JJS8-F1
#
_entry.id   AF-A0A7X9JJS8-F1
#
_cell.length_a   1.000
_cell.length_b   1.000
_cell.length_c   1.000
_cell.angle_alpha   90.00
_cell.angle_beta   90.00
_cell.angle_gamma   90.00
#
_symmetry.space_group_name_H-M   'P 1'
#
loop_
_entity.id
_entity.type
_entity.pdbx_description
1 polymer ?
#
loop_
_entity_poly.entity_id
_entity_poly.type
_entity_poly.pdbx_seq_one_letter_code
_entity_poly.pdbx_strand_id
1 'polypeptide(L)'
;MNKKGLAIEKLNLLLKHWQTKLLLNDWDLSIEIVEFKRKDYRQSGDIKVFPEKKKAIILLTNNPFREEESVLVHELVHLVLWDL
;
A
#
# COMPACT_ATOMS: atom_id res chain seq x y z
N MET A 1 -7.17 3.91 22.81
CA MET A 1 -7.90 2.95 21.95
C MET A 1 -7.00 2.58 20.79
N ASN A 2 -6.57 1.32 20.67
CA ASN A 2 -5.85 0.87 19.47
C ASN A 2 -6.83 0.97 18.30
N LYS A 3 -6.59 1.90 17.38
CA LYS A 3 -7.38 2.02 16.15
C LYS A 3 -7.07 0.78 15.33
N LYS A 4 -8.03 -0.14 15.19
CA LYS A 4 -7.92 -1.21 14.20
C LYS A 4 -7.87 -0.55 12.82
N GLY A 5 -6.95 -1.02 11.98
CA GLY A 5 -6.89 -0.59 10.57
C GLY A 5 -8.20 -0.83 9.84
N LEU A 6 -8.32 -0.24 8.65
CA LEU A 6 -9.45 -0.43 7.76
C LEU A 6 -9.60 -1.92 7.38
N ALA A 7 -10.84 -2.32 7.10
CA ALA A 7 -11.12 -3.63 6.55
C ALA A 7 -10.45 -3.79 5.17
N ILE A 8 -9.98 -4.99 4.85
CA ILE A 8 -9.25 -5.26 3.61
C ILE A 8 -10.08 -4.93 2.36
N GLU A 9 -11.40 -5.09 2.44
CA GLU A 9 -12.34 -4.71 1.38
C GLU A 9 -12.31 -3.21 1.11
N LYS A 10 -12.25 -2.40 2.18
CA LYS A 10 -12.17 -0.94 2.07
C LYS A 10 -10.82 -0.52 1.48
N LEU A 11 -9.72 -1.16 1.91
CA LEU A 11 -8.39 -0.90 1.37
C LEU A 11 -8.30 -1.27 -0.12
N ASN A 12 -8.89 -2.38 -0.54
CA ASN A 12 -8.96 -2.77 -1.95
C ASN A 12 -9.78 -1.79 -2.80
N LEU A 13 -10.86 -1.23 -2.26
CA LEU A 13 -11.62 -0.17 -2.95
C LEU A 13 -10.77 1.09 -3.15
N LEU A 14 -10.00 1.48 -2.13
CA LEU A 14 -9.06 2.60 -2.23
C LEU A 14 -7.94 2.31 -3.24
N LEU A 15 -7.37 1.10 -3.22
CA LEU A 15 -6.34 0.67 -4.16
C LEU A 15 -6.84 0.80 -5.60
N LYS A 16 -8.02 0.24 -5.90
CA LYS A 16 -8.61 0.33 -7.24
C LYS A 16 -8.87 1.78 -7.66
N HIS A 17 -9.34 2.62 -6.73
CA HIS A 17 -9.56 4.04 -6.99
C HIS A 17 -8.26 4.75 -7.39
N TRP A 18 -7.21 4.59 -6.59
CA TRP A 18 -5.93 5.27 -6.79
C TRP A 18 -5.11 4.69 -7.92
N GLN A 19 -5.16 3.38 -8.16
CA GLN A 19 -4.58 2.74 -9.34
C GLN A 19 -5.08 3.40 -10.63
N THR A 20 -6.39 3.66 -10.72
CA THR A 20 -6.97 4.35 -11.87
C THR A 20 -6.50 5.80 -11.96
N LYS A 21 -6.48 6.52 -10.82
CA LYS A 21 -6.11 7.94 -10.77
C LYS A 21 -4.63 8.19 -11.10
N LEU A 22 -3.76 7.26 -10.75
CA LEU A 22 -2.32 7.34 -10.96
C LEU A 22 -1.86 6.66 -12.27
N LEU A 23 -2.81 6.25 -13.12
CA LEU A 23 -2.56 5.62 -14.42
C LEU A 23 -1.79 4.29 -14.34
N LEU A 24 -1.88 3.56 -13.22
CA LEU A 24 -1.23 2.26 -12.98
C LEU A 24 -2.11 1.07 -13.42
N ASN A 25 -2.97 1.24 -14.43
CA ASN A 25 -3.97 0.23 -14.82
C ASN A 25 -3.35 -1.02 -15.47
N ASP A 26 -2.12 -0.90 -15.96
CA ASP A 26 -1.34 -1.99 -16.53
C ASP A 26 -0.50 -2.75 -15.47
N TRP A 27 -0.54 -2.30 -14.21
CA TRP A 27 0.09 -2.98 -13.09
C TRP A 27 -0.88 -3.94 -12.37
N ASP A 28 -0.42 -5.15 -12.05
CA ASP A 28 -1.08 -6.09 -11.13
C ASP A 28 -0.75 -5.69 -9.69
N LEU A 29 -1.70 -5.01 -9.03
CA LEU A 29 -1.54 -4.48 -7.68
C LEU A 29 -2.36 -5.27 -6.65
N SER A 30 -1.76 -5.58 -5.51
CA SER A 30 -2.45 -6.23 -4.39
C SER A 30 -2.00 -5.68 -3.04
N ILE A 31 -2.85 -5.79 -2.02
CA ILE A 31 -2.51 -5.44 -0.63
C ILE A 31 -2.29 -6.72 0.19
N GLU A 32 -1.24 -6.71 1.02
CA GLU A 32 -1.04 -7.69 2.10
C GLU A 32 -0.98 -7.00 3.45
N ILE A 33 -1.71 -7.55 4.42
CA ILE A 33 -1.65 -7.09 5.82
C ILE A 33 -0.52 -7.83 6.54
N VAL A 34 0.44 -7.08 7.07
CA VAL A 34 1.65 -7.63 7.69
C VAL A 34 1.91 -7.02 9.06
N GLU A 35 2.64 -7.76 9.90
CA GLU A 35 3.19 -7.25 11.15
C GLU A 35 4.67 -6.88 10.93
N PHE A 36 4.97 -5.57 10.96
CA PHE A 36 6.34 -5.10 10.84
C PHE A 36 7.12 -5.38 12.13
N LYS A 37 8.13 -6.26 12.06
CA LYS A 37 8.85 -6.80 13.23
C LYS A 37 9.87 -5.85 13.90
N ARG A 38 9.91 -4.56 13.55
CA ARG A 38 10.92 -3.63 14.07
C ARG A 38 10.43 -3.00 15.38
N LYS A 39 11.05 -3.40 16.51
CA LYS A 39 10.66 -2.97 17.88
C LYS A 39 10.70 -1.44 18.08
N ASP A 40 11.63 -0.74 17.43
CA ASP A 40 11.87 0.69 17.64
C ASP A 40 11.36 1.58 16.50
N TYR A 41 10.70 1.00 15.48
CA TYR A 41 10.27 1.73 14.29
C TYR A 41 8.81 1.45 13.98
N ARG A 42 7.99 2.51 14.01
CA ARG A 42 6.61 2.44 13.58
C ARG A 42 6.57 2.55 12.05
N GLN A 43 6.11 1.49 11.39
CA GLN A 43 5.93 1.44 9.95
C GLN A 43 4.47 1.16 9.64
N SER A 44 3.87 1.98 8.75
CA SER A 44 2.48 1.82 8.34
C SER A 44 2.34 1.19 6.95
N GLY A 45 3.37 1.34 6.12
CA GLY A 45 3.37 0.98 4.71
C GLY A 45 4.75 0.54 4.22
N ASP A 46 4.75 -0.23 3.15
CA ASP A 46 5.90 -0.53 2.29
C ASP A 46 5.38 -1.01 0.92
N ILE A 47 6.25 -1.11 -0.08
CA ILE A 47 5.91 -1.68 -1.38
C ILE A 47 6.98 -2.65 -1.88
N LYS A 48 6.54 -3.83 -2.32
CA LYS A 48 7.37 -4.78 -3.05
C LYS A 48 7.05 -4.68 -4.54
N VAL A 49 8.01 -4.29 -5.35
CA VAL A 49 7.84 -4.09 -6.80
C VAL A 49 8.55 -5.20 -7.57
N PHE A 50 7.86 -5.75 -8.58
CA PHE A 50 8.37 -6.74 -9.53
C PHE A 50 8.24 -6.16 -10.96
N PRO A 51 9.20 -5.32 -11.41
CA PRO A 51 9.07 -4.54 -12.64
C PRO A 51 8.87 -5.40 -13.90
N GLU A 52 9.61 -6.49 -14.02
CA GLU A 52 9.53 -7.44 -15.15
C GLU A 52 8.14 -8.05 -15.36
N LYS A 53 7.30 -8.03 -14.32
CA LYS A 53 5.95 -8.59 -14.34
C LYS A 53 4.86 -7.51 -14.27
N LYS A 54 5.24 -6.23 -14.23
CA LYS A 54 4.35 -5.11 -13.87
C LYS A 54 3.47 -5.45 -12.68
N LYS A 55 4.06 -5.99 -11.61
CA LYS A 55 3.34 -6.41 -10.40
C LYS A 55 3.90 -5.70 -9.19
N ALA A 56 3.04 -5.27 -8.28
CA ALA A 56 3.47 -4.76 -6.99
C ALA A 56 2.53 -5.19 -5.85
N ILE A 57 3.12 -5.38 -4.67
CA ILE A 57 2.40 -5.74 -3.44
C ILE A 57 2.60 -4.62 -2.43
N ILE A 58 1.51 -3.95 -2.07
CA ILE A 58 1.48 -2.92 -1.03
C ILE A 58 1.36 -3.64 0.31
N LEU A 59 2.29 -3.41 1.21
CA LEU A 59 2.30 -3.98 2.55
C LEU A 59 1.74 -2.95 3.52
N LEU A 60 0.65 -3.27 4.21
CA LEU A 60 0.04 -2.39 5.22
C LEU A 60 0.00 -3.09 6.57
N THR A 61 0.07 -2.31 7.65
CA THR A 61 -0.10 -2.84 9.01
C THR A 61 -1.56 -2.83 9.45
N ASN A 62 -1.98 -3.80 10.28
CA ASN A 62 -3.30 -3.79 10.92
C ASN A 62 -3.40 -2.82 12.12
N ASN A 63 -2.28 -2.23 12.52
CA ASN A 63 -2.16 -1.28 13.61
C ASN A 63 -1.48 0.02 13.11
N PRO A 64 -2.15 0.77 12.22
CA PRO A 64 -1.55 1.92 11.56
C PRO A 64 -1.43 3.10 12.52
N PHE A 65 -0.28 3.78 12.50
CA PHE A 65 -0.07 5.04 13.24
C PHE A 65 -0.28 6.29 12.36
N ARG A 66 -0.58 6.09 11.07
CA ARG A 66 -0.92 7.11 10.08
C ARG A 66 -2.27 6.74 9.44
N GLU A 67 -2.89 7.69 8.76
CA GLU A 67 -4.08 7.42 7.96
C GLU A 67 -3.71 6.50 6.78
N GLU A 68 -4.49 5.44 6.57
CA GLU A 68 -4.12 4.32 5.69
C GLU A 68 -4.24 4.67 4.21
N GLU A 69 -5.21 5.50 3.81
CA GLU A 69 -5.32 5.97 2.43
C GLU A 69 -4.10 6.81 2.02
N SER A 70 -3.65 7.70 2.89
CA SER A 70 -2.43 8.49 2.68
C SER A 70 -1.19 7.62 2.56
N VAL A 71 -1.08 6.56 3.35
CA VAL A 71 0.03 5.60 3.26
C VAL A 71 -0.05 4.83 1.95
N LEU A 72 -1.22 4.32 1.58
CA LEU A 72 -1.43 3.63 0.31
C LEU A 72 -1.03 4.52 -0.89
N VAL A 73 -1.48 5.77 -0.91
CA VAL A 73 -1.10 6.72 -1.98
C VAL A 73 0.41 6.99 -1.98
N HIS A 74 1.03 7.14 -0.80
CA HIS A 74 2.49 7.31 -0.71
C HIS A 74 3.24 6.14 -1.36
N GLU A 75 2.84 4.90 -1.06
CA GLU A 75 3.47 3.72 -1.65
C GLU A 75 3.23 3.62 -3.16
N LEU A 76 2.03 3.97 -3.65
CA LEU A 76 1.75 4.00 -5.08
C LEU A 76 2.52 5.09 -5.82
N VAL A 77 2.80 6.23 -5.17
CA VAL A 77 3.65 7.28 -5.74
C VAL A 77 5.08 6.79 -5.93
N HIS A 78 5.62 5.97 -5.03
CA HIS A 78 6.93 5.33 -5.26
C HIS A 78 6.93 4.49 -6.53
N LEU A 79 5.84 3.77 -6.81
CA LEU A 79 5.69 2.98 -8.03
C LEU A 79 5.62 3.85 -9.29
N VAL A 80 4.83 4.93 -9.25
CA VAL A 80 4.73 5.89 -10.37
C VAL A 80 6.10 6.49 -10.69
N LEU A 81 6.84 6.91 -9.67
CA LEU A 81 8.16 7.53 -9.84
C LEU A 81 9.26 6.51 -10.19
N TRP A 82 9.05 5.24 -9.88
CA TRP A 82 9.96 4.16 -10.28
C TRP A 82 9.87 3.86 -11.78
N ASP A 83 8.67 3.96 -12.37
CA ASP A 83 8.42 3.68 -13.79
C ASP A 83 8.81 4.86 -14.72
N LEU A 84 9.29 5.98 -14.15
CA LEU A 84 9.85 7.13 -14.88
C LEU A 84 11.35 6.97 -15.14
#